data_AF-A0A1A6HKT9-F1
#
_entry.id   AF-A0A1A6HKT9-F1
#
_cell.length_a   1.000
_cell.length_b   1.000
_cell.length_c   1.000
_cell.angle_alpha   90.00
_cell.angle_beta   90.00
_cell.angle_gamma   90.00
#
_symmetry.space_group_name_H-M   'P 1'
#
loop_
_entity.id
_entity.type
_entity.pdbx_description
1 polymer ?
#
loop_
_entity_poly.entity_id
_entity_poly.type
_entity_poly.pdbx_seq_one_letter_code
_entity_poly.pdbx_strand_id
1 'polypeptide(L)'
;MARKFYYITLLRDPVSRYLSEWRHVQRGATWKTSLHMCDGRTPTPEELPPCYEGTDWSGCTLQEFMDCPYNLANNRQVRMLADLSLVGCYNLSFIPESKRAQLLLESAKKNLRGMAFFGLTEFQRKTQYLFERTFNLKFIRPFMQYNSTRAGGVEVDEDTIRHIEELNDLDMQLYDYAKDLFQQRYQYKRQLERREQRLRNREERLLHRSKEALPREDPEEPGRVPTEDYMSHIIEKW
;
A
#
# COMPACT_ATOMS: atom_id res chain seq x y z
N MET A 1 -16.73 21.53 -11.25
CA MET A 1 -15.48 20.79 -10.95
C MET A 1 -15.69 19.32 -11.30
N ALA A 2 -14.75 18.68 -12.00
CA ALA A 2 -14.82 17.25 -12.26
C ALA A 2 -14.57 16.44 -10.97
N ARG A 3 -15.25 15.30 -10.81
CA ARG A 3 -15.08 14.40 -9.66
C ARG A 3 -13.68 13.78 -9.69
N LYS A 4 -12.96 13.82 -8.56
CA LYS A 4 -11.64 13.19 -8.41
C LYS A 4 -11.79 11.77 -7.89
N PHE A 5 -11.13 10.82 -8.53
CA PHE A 5 -11.08 9.42 -8.12
C PHE A 5 -9.65 9.05 -7.70
N TYR A 6 -9.50 8.45 -6.52
CA TYR A 6 -8.22 8.00 -5.99
C TYR A 6 -8.17 6.47 -6.01
N TYR A 7 -7.50 5.92 -7.02
CA TYR A 7 -7.32 4.47 -7.13
C TYR A 7 -6.28 3.98 -6.12
N ILE A 8 -6.58 2.85 -5.50
CA ILE A 8 -5.68 2.13 -4.59
C ILE A 8 -5.68 0.63 -4.89
N THR A 9 -4.60 -0.07 -4.55
CA THR A 9 -4.53 -1.53 -4.66
C THR A 9 -3.59 -2.15 -3.64
N LEU A 10 -3.59 -3.48 -3.55
CA LEU A 10 -2.61 -4.28 -2.81
C LEU A 10 -1.98 -5.30 -3.76
N LEU A 11 -0.67 -5.49 -3.64
CA LEU A 11 0.07 -6.52 -4.35
C LEU A 11 0.63 -7.56 -3.37
N ARG A 12 0.98 -8.71 -3.93
CA ARG A 12 1.58 -9.83 -3.21
C ARG A 12 2.63 -10.48 -4.10
N ASP A 13 3.64 -11.04 -3.45
CA ASP A 13 4.62 -11.92 -4.08
C ASP A 13 3.93 -12.92 -5.03
N PRO A 14 4.33 -13.00 -6.31
CA PRO A 14 3.58 -13.73 -7.32
C PRO A 14 3.42 -15.22 -7.04
N VAL A 15 4.47 -15.89 -6.56
CA VAL A 15 4.42 -17.32 -6.19
C VAL A 15 3.43 -17.52 -5.05
N SER A 16 3.56 -16.75 -3.98
CA SER A 16 2.65 -16.79 -2.83
C SER A 16 1.20 -16.47 -3.21
N ARG A 17 0.99 -15.53 -4.13
CA ARG A 17 -0.33 -15.15 -4.64
C ARG A 17 -0.92 -16.27 -5.49
N TYR A 18 -0.14 -16.85 -6.39
CA TYR A 18 -0.55 -17.94 -7.27
C TYR A 18 -0.99 -19.18 -6.49
N LEU A 19 -0.15 -19.64 -5.55
CA LEU A 19 -0.47 -20.77 -4.67
C LEU A 19 -1.71 -20.49 -3.80
N SER A 20 -1.86 -19.25 -3.32
CA SER A 20 -3.05 -18.86 -2.56
C SER A 20 -4.31 -18.92 -3.40
N GLU A 21 -4.23 -18.58 -4.68
CA GLU A 21 -5.33 -18.62 -5.62
C GLU A 21 -5.70 -20.06 -5.97
N TRP A 22 -4.71 -20.89 -6.32
CA TRP A 22 -4.91 -22.33 -6.53
C TRP A 22 -5.65 -22.96 -5.35
N ARG A 23 -5.20 -22.72 -4.12
CA ARG A 23 -5.86 -23.23 -2.91
C ARG A 23 -7.28 -22.71 -2.70
N HIS A 24 -7.65 -21.59 -3.30
CA HIS A 24 -9.01 -21.05 -3.25
C HIS A 24 -9.87 -21.70 -4.34
N VAL A 25 -9.33 -21.84 -5.55
CA VAL A 25 -9.97 -22.50 -6.69
C VAL A 25 -10.24 -23.98 -6.40
N GLN A 26 -9.27 -24.68 -5.80
CA GLN A 26 -9.41 -26.06 -5.33
C GLN A 26 -10.58 -26.24 -4.35
N ARG A 27 -11.04 -25.16 -3.70
CA ARG A 27 -12.19 -25.15 -2.78
C ARG A 27 -13.47 -24.55 -3.40
N GLY A 28 -13.50 -24.38 -4.72
CA GLY A 28 -14.70 -23.98 -5.47
C GLY A 28 -14.74 -22.51 -5.92
N ALA A 29 -13.68 -21.72 -5.70
CA ALA A 29 -13.65 -20.37 -6.27
C ALA A 29 -13.47 -20.40 -7.78
N THR A 30 -14.26 -19.59 -8.49
CA THR A 30 -14.20 -19.46 -9.96
C THR A 30 -14.13 -18.01 -10.42
N TRP A 31 -14.80 -17.10 -9.70
CA TRP A 31 -15.07 -15.73 -10.15
C TRP A 31 -15.73 -15.65 -11.54
N LYS A 32 -16.47 -16.70 -11.94
CA LYS A 32 -17.06 -16.84 -13.29
C LYS A 32 -18.09 -15.76 -13.68
N THR A 33 -18.57 -14.97 -12.73
CA THR A 33 -19.46 -13.82 -12.97
C THR A 33 -18.70 -12.53 -13.29
N SER A 34 -17.36 -12.58 -13.35
CA SER A 34 -16.53 -11.44 -13.74
C SER A 34 -16.79 -11.09 -15.20
N LEU A 35 -17.09 -9.82 -15.46
CA LEU A 35 -17.49 -9.38 -16.80
C LEU A 35 -16.33 -9.32 -17.79
N HIS A 36 -15.11 -9.07 -17.31
CA HIS A 36 -13.93 -8.88 -18.16
C HIS A 36 -14.11 -7.81 -19.25
N MET A 37 -14.82 -6.72 -18.91
CA MET A 37 -15.11 -5.62 -19.84
C MET A 37 -13.83 -4.98 -20.38
N CYS A 38 -13.71 -4.92 -21.69
CA CYS A 38 -12.67 -4.20 -22.41
C CYS A 38 -13.24 -3.68 -23.73
N ASP A 39 -12.94 -2.44 -24.10
CA ASP A 39 -13.48 -1.76 -25.29
C ASP A 39 -15.00 -1.88 -25.46
N GLY A 40 -15.73 -1.79 -24.33
CA GLY A 40 -17.19 -1.77 -24.32
C GLY A 40 -17.89 -3.12 -24.46
N ARG A 41 -17.17 -4.25 -24.48
CA ARG A 41 -17.76 -5.60 -24.52
C ARG A 41 -17.08 -6.60 -23.59
N THR A 42 -17.74 -7.74 -23.37
CA THR A 42 -17.16 -8.91 -22.70
C THR A 42 -16.43 -9.81 -23.71
N PRO A 43 -15.41 -10.59 -23.29
CA PRO A 43 -14.77 -11.57 -24.16
C PRO A 43 -15.73 -12.71 -24.50
N THR A 44 -15.50 -13.32 -25.67
CA THR A 44 -16.16 -14.56 -26.09
C THR A 44 -15.53 -15.78 -25.41
N PRO A 45 -16.21 -16.95 -25.36
CA PRO A 45 -15.61 -18.19 -24.88
C PRO A 45 -14.35 -18.62 -25.66
N GLU A 46 -14.23 -18.23 -26.94
CA GLU A 46 -13.05 -18.49 -27.76
C GLU A 46 -11.87 -17.58 -27.36
N GLU A 47 -12.15 -16.32 -26.99
CA GLU A 47 -11.13 -15.38 -26.50
C GLU A 47 -10.69 -15.67 -25.06
N LEU A 48 -11.57 -16.29 -24.26
CA LEU A 48 -11.31 -16.63 -22.86
C LEU A 48 -11.92 -18.00 -22.50
N PRO A 49 -11.29 -19.11 -22.93
CA PRO A 49 -11.77 -20.45 -22.60
C PRO A 49 -11.66 -20.76 -21.11
N PRO A 50 -12.61 -21.52 -20.53
CA PRO A 50 -12.50 -21.99 -19.15
C PRO A 50 -11.43 -23.09 -19.03
N CYS A 51 -10.84 -23.21 -17.84
CA CYS A 51 -9.91 -24.31 -17.50
C CYS A 51 -10.60 -25.56 -16.91
N TYR A 52 -11.93 -25.52 -16.78
CA TYR A 52 -12.69 -26.57 -16.12
C TYR A 52 -14.02 -26.79 -16.82
N GLU A 53 -14.52 -28.00 -16.71
CA GLU A 53 -15.85 -28.39 -17.17
C GLU A 53 -16.86 -28.28 -16.01
N GLY A 54 -18.12 -27.99 -16.32
CA GLY A 54 -19.18 -27.95 -15.32
C GLY A 54 -19.22 -26.68 -14.45
N THR A 55 -19.42 -26.83 -13.14
CA THR A 55 -19.78 -25.71 -12.26
C THR A 55 -18.60 -24.91 -11.74
N ASP A 56 -17.48 -25.58 -11.46
CA ASP A 56 -16.26 -25.04 -10.86
C ASP A 56 -15.07 -26.00 -11.05
N TRP A 57 -13.91 -25.60 -10.53
CA TRP A 57 -12.66 -26.36 -10.61
C TRP A 57 -12.24 -26.94 -9.25
N SER A 58 -13.23 -27.35 -8.43
CA SER A 58 -12.98 -27.94 -7.11
C SER A 58 -12.14 -29.21 -7.21
N GLY A 59 -11.22 -29.39 -6.26
CA GLY A 59 -10.36 -30.57 -6.21
C GLY A 59 -9.18 -30.56 -7.18
N CYS A 60 -9.03 -29.55 -8.06
CA CYS A 60 -7.89 -29.50 -8.97
C CYS A 60 -6.55 -29.57 -8.24
N THR A 61 -5.65 -30.38 -8.79
CA THR A 61 -4.26 -30.48 -8.35
C THR A 61 -3.49 -29.22 -8.75
N LEU A 62 -2.31 -29.00 -8.16
CA LEU A 62 -1.45 -27.89 -8.56
C LEU A 62 -0.98 -28.05 -10.01
N GLN A 63 -0.70 -29.29 -10.43
CA GLN A 63 -0.29 -29.60 -11.79
C GLN A 63 -1.36 -29.22 -12.81
N GLU A 64 -2.60 -29.69 -12.64
CA GLU A 64 -3.73 -29.30 -13.52
C GLU A 64 -3.95 -27.78 -13.55
N PHE A 65 -3.74 -27.11 -12.41
CA PHE A 65 -3.85 -25.66 -12.31
C PHE A 65 -2.78 -24.93 -13.14
N MET A 66 -1.54 -25.43 -13.13
CA MET A 66 -0.41 -24.89 -13.90
C MET A 66 -0.53 -25.21 -15.40
N ASP A 67 -1.04 -26.40 -15.73
CA ASP A 67 -1.09 -26.91 -17.12
C ASP A 67 -2.13 -26.22 -17.99
N CYS A 68 -3.13 -25.53 -17.40
CA CYS A 68 -4.12 -24.80 -18.21
C CYS A 68 -3.52 -23.50 -18.80
N PRO A 69 -3.39 -23.38 -20.13
CA PRO A 69 -2.80 -22.18 -20.76
C PRO A 69 -3.69 -20.94 -20.61
N TYR A 70 -4.99 -21.12 -20.39
CA TYR A 70 -5.96 -20.03 -20.23
C TYR A 70 -6.18 -19.62 -18.78
N ASN A 71 -5.39 -20.15 -17.83
CA ASN A 71 -5.58 -19.88 -16.42
C ASN A 71 -5.36 -18.39 -16.11
N LEU A 72 -6.44 -17.72 -15.69
CA LEU A 72 -6.42 -16.31 -15.31
C LEU A 72 -5.60 -16.04 -14.04
N ALA A 73 -5.11 -17.05 -13.34
CA ALA A 73 -4.10 -16.88 -12.31
C ALA A 73 -2.76 -16.43 -12.90
N ASN A 74 -2.40 -16.83 -14.12
CA ASN A 74 -1.14 -16.47 -14.77
C ASN A 74 -1.10 -14.95 -15.00
N ASN A 75 -0.03 -14.30 -14.52
CA ASN A 75 0.21 -12.84 -14.65
C ASN A 75 -1.00 -11.98 -14.27
N ARG A 76 -1.74 -12.38 -13.22
CA ARG A 76 -2.99 -11.74 -12.80
C ARG A 76 -2.77 -10.28 -12.43
N GLN A 77 -1.72 -9.95 -11.68
CA GLN A 77 -1.50 -8.59 -11.19
C GLN A 77 -1.21 -7.63 -12.35
N VAL A 78 -0.37 -8.03 -13.30
CA VAL A 78 -0.10 -7.28 -14.53
C VAL A 78 -1.38 -7.13 -15.35
N ARG A 79 -2.08 -8.22 -15.64
CA ARG A 79 -3.31 -8.17 -16.46
C ARG A 79 -4.39 -7.27 -15.84
N MET A 80 -4.55 -7.28 -14.53
CA MET A 80 -5.57 -6.49 -13.84
C MET A 80 -5.17 -5.02 -13.62
N LEU A 81 -3.88 -4.68 -13.74
CA LEU A 81 -3.39 -3.30 -13.59
C LEU A 81 -3.13 -2.62 -14.94
N ALA A 82 -2.91 -3.39 -15.99
CA ALA A 82 -2.68 -2.86 -17.33
C ALA A 82 -3.99 -2.36 -17.98
N ASP A 83 -3.83 -1.39 -18.87
CA ASP A 83 -4.82 -1.09 -19.90
C ASP A 83 -4.76 -2.17 -20.99
N LEU A 84 -5.80 -3.01 -21.05
CA LEU A 84 -5.88 -4.13 -21.99
C LEU A 84 -6.24 -3.70 -23.42
N SER A 85 -6.79 -2.49 -23.62
CA SER A 85 -7.11 -1.97 -24.96
C SER A 85 -5.86 -1.85 -25.84
N LEU A 86 -4.71 -1.55 -25.21
CA LEU A 86 -3.39 -1.44 -25.85
C LEU A 86 -2.95 -2.71 -26.59
N VAL A 87 -3.53 -3.86 -26.24
CA VAL A 87 -3.15 -5.17 -26.78
C VAL A 87 -4.33 -5.89 -27.44
N GLY A 88 -5.39 -5.18 -27.81
CA GLY A 88 -6.57 -5.79 -28.42
C GLY A 88 -7.39 -6.64 -27.42
N CYS A 89 -7.44 -6.20 -26.16
CA CYS A 89 -8.19 -6.86 -25.10
C CYS A 89 -7.78 -8.33 -24.93
N TYR A 90 -8.73 -9.26 -25.02
CA TYR A 90 -8.50 -10.71 -24.85
C TYR A 90 -8.18 -11.44 -26.16
N ASN A 91 -8.12 -10.72 -27.30
CA ASN A 91 -7.69 -11.32 -28.56
C ASN A 91 -6.16 -11.51 -28.55
N LEU A 92 -5.71 -12.74 -28.27
CA LEU A 92 -4.29 -13.08 -28.21
C LEU A 92 -3.58 -12.99 -29.57
N SER A 93 -4.32 -13.09 -30.67
CA SER A 93 -3.79 -13.03 -32.04
C SER A 93 -3.61 -11.59 -32.56
N PHE A 94 -4.01 -10.57 -31.79
CA PHE A 94 -3.94 -9.16 -32.22
C PHE A 94 -2.50 -8.69 -32.47
N ILE A 95 -1.56 -9.10 -31.61
CA ILE A 95 -0.13 -8.76 -31.71
C ILE A 95 0.73 -9.93 -31.21
N PRO A 96 2.01 -10.03 -31.61
CA PRO A 96 2.91 -11.05 -31.12
C PRO A 96 3.03 -11.05 -29.59
N GLU A 97 3.10 -12.24 -28.99
CA GLU A 97 3.11 -12.45 -27.53
C GLU A 97 4.20 -11.64 -26.81
N SER A 98 5.43 -11.62 -27.34
CA SER A 98 6.53 -10.85 -26.75
C SER A 98 6.24 -9.35 -26.70
N LYS A 99 5.59 -8.82 -27.75
CA LYS A 99 5.19 -7.41 -27.79
C LYS A 99 4.02 -7.13 -26.85
N ARG A 100 3.06 -8.06 -26.78
CA ARG A 100 1.93 -8.01 -25.84
C ARG A 100 2.42 -7.96 -24.40
N ALA A 101 3.30 -8.87 -24.02
CA ALA A 101 3.90 -8.97 -22.69
C ALA A 101 4.59 -7.65 -22.29
N GLN A 102 5.41 -7.09 -23.17
CA GLN A 102 6.08 -5.81 -22.95
C GLN A 102 5.08 -4.67 -22.71
N LEU A 103 4.06 -4.53 -23.57
CA LEU A 103 3.06 -3.47 -23.45
C LEU A 103 2.25 -3.58 -22.16
N LEU A 104 1.84 -4.80 -21.78
CA LEU A 104 1.12 -5.05 -20.54
C LEU A 104 1.95 -4.69 -19.31
N LEU A 105 3.21 -5.10 -19.26
CA LEU A 105 4.09 -4.81 -18.12
C LEU A 105 4.32 -3.30 -17.95
N GLU A 106 4.63 -2.59 -19.03
CA GLU A 106 4.83 -1.14 -18.98
C GLU A 106 3.56 -0.39 -18.60
N SER A 107 2.41 -0.82 -19.13
CA SER A 107 1.09 -0.27 -18.78
C SER A 107 0.77 -0.48 -17.29
N ALA A 108 0.99 -1.69 -16.77
CA ALA A 108 0.78 -2.02 -15.36
C ALA A 108 1.70 -1.19 -14.44
N LYS A 109 3.00 -1.08 -14.76
CA LYS A 109 3.97 -0.26 -14.00
C LYS A 109 3.55 1.21 -13.98
N LYS A 110 3.12 1.75 -15.13
CA LYS A 110 2.65 3.14 -15.27
C LYS A 110 1.40 3.38 -14.42
N ASN A 111 0.40 2.51 -14.54
CA ASN A 111 -0.86 2.63 -13.81
C ASN A 111 -0.65 2.52 -12.30
N LEU A 112 0.11 1.51 -11.85
CA LEU A 112 0.47 1.32 -10.43
C LEU A 112 1.21 2.54 -9.87
N ARG A 113 2.16 3.12 -10.62
CA ARG A 113 2.87 4.35 -10.21
C ARG A 113 1.90 5.52 -10.07
N GLY A 114 0.94 5.64 -10.98
CA GLY A 114 -0.06 6.71 -11.02
C GLY A 114 -1.16 6.61 -9.97
N MET A 115 -1.34 5.45 -9.33
CA MET A 115 -2.31 5.28 -8.24
C MET A 115 -1.95 6.15 -7.04
N ALA A 116 -2.98 6.61 -6.33
CA ALA A 116 -2.82 7.42 -5.13
C ALA A 116 -2.02 6.65 -4.06
N PHE A 117 -2.29 5.35 -3.92
CA PHE A 117 -1.62 4.48 -2.97
C PHE A 117 -1.60 3.03 -3.48
N PHE A 118 -0.55 2.29 -3.15
CA PHE A 118 -0.61 0.83 -3.16
C PHE A 118 0.17 0.26 -1.98
N GLY A 119 -0.25 -0.91 -1.52
CA GLY A 119 0.38 -1.64 -0.43
C GLY A 119 0.92 -2.99 -0.86
N LEU A 120 1.78 -3.57 -0.03
CA LEU A 120 2.34 -4.90 -0.22
C LEU A 120 1.94 -5.79 0.97
N THR A 121 1.50 -7.00 0.66
CA THR A 121 0.93 -7.95 1.64
C THR A 121 1.96 -8.39 2.68
N GLU A 122 3.23 -8.41 2.31
CA GLU A 122 4.40 -8.78 3.11
C GLU A 122 4.83 -7.67 4.08
N PHE A 123 4.29 -6.45 3.93
CA PHE A 123 4.70 -5.27 4.69
C PHE A 123 3.53 -4.53 5.34
N GLN A 124 2.66 -5.24 6.06
CA GLN A 124 1.40 -4.71 6.61
C GLN A 124 1.55 -3.38 7.39
N ARG A 125 2.57 -3.26 8.25
CA ARG A 125 2.84 -2.03 9.02
C ARG A 125 3.31 -0.85 8.16
N LYS A 126 4.12 -1.11 7.14
CA LYS A 126 4.56 -0.06 6.20
C LYS A 126 3.41 0.36 5.30
N THR A 127 2.57 -0.59 4.90
CA THR A 127 1.32 -0.39 4.15
C THR A 127 0.38 0.52 4.94
N GLN A 128 0.13 0.21 6.21
CA GLN A 128 -0.64 1.08 7.11
C GLN A 128 -0.03 2.50 7.17
N TYR A 129 1.27 2.60 7.46
CA TYR A 129 1.97 3.89 7.57
C TYR A 129 1.79 4.73 6.30
N LEU A 130 2.06 4.17 5.14
CA LEU A 130 1.96 4.90 3.87
C LEU A 130 0.52 5.31 3.54
N PHE A 131 -0.46 4.45 3.81
CA PHE A 131 -1.88 4.78 3.60
C PHE A 131 -2.29 5.98 4.45
N GLU A 132 -2.00 5.93 5.75
CA GLU A 132 -2.30 7.01 6.71
C GLU A 132 -1.70 8.35 6.26
N ARG A 133 -0.46 8.36 5.77
CA ARG A 133 0.22 9.60 5.31
C ARG A 133 -0.19 10.04 3.90
N THR A 134 -0.75 9.15 3.10
CA THR A 134 -1.24 9.50 1.77
C THR A 134 -2.56 10.26 1.86
N PHE A 135 -3.45 9.80 2.74
CA PHE A 135 -4.80 10.37 2.86
C PHE A 135 -5.00 11.23 4.12
N ASN A 136 -3.96 11.42 4.93
CA ASN A 136 -4.04 12.09 6.23
C ASN A 136 -5.12 11.48 7.14
N LEU A 137 -5.13 10.15 7.22
CA LEU A 137 -6.05 9.34 8.03
C LEU A 137 -5.26 8.55 9.06
N LYS A 138 -5.95 7.97 10.05
CA LYS A 138 -5.37 7.03 11.01
C LYS A 138 -6.29 5.83 11.21
N PHE A 139 -5.72 4.63 11.19
CA PHE A 139 -6.47 3.44 11.57
C PHE A 139 -6.57 3.36 13.10
N ILE A 140 -7.72 2.93 13.60
CA ILE A 140 -7.96 2.73 15.05
C ILE A 140 -7.09 1.58 15.56
N ARG A 141 -7.07 0.48 14.81
CA ARG A 141 -6.30 -0.71 15.15
C ARG A 141 -5.08 -0.82 14.23
N PRO A 142 -3.90 -1.15 14.79
CA PRO A 142 -2.74 -1.39 13.98
C PRO A 142 -2.89 -2.64 13.11
N PHE A 143 -2.30 -2.63 11.92
CA PHE A 143 -2.25 -3.79 11.05
C PHE A 143 -1.33 -4.87 11.65
N MET A 144 -1.67 -6.14 11.48
CA MET A 144 -0.87 -7.26 11.98
C MET A 144 -0.35 -8.09 10.81
N GLN A 145 0.90 -8.52 10.91
CA GLN A 145 1.51 -9.39 9.90
C GLN A 145 1.17 -10.84 10.23
N TYR A 146 0.44 -11.51 9.34
CA TYR A 146 0.13 -12.94 9.46
C TYR A 146 0.83 -13.69 8.33
N ASN A 147 1.97 -14.31 8.63
CA ASN A 147 2.77 -15.05 7.65
C ASN A 147 2.29 -16.50 7.46
N SER A 148 1.59 -17.07 8.44
CA SER A 148 0.92 -18.37 8.35
C SER A 148 -0.31 -18.30 7.45
N THR A 149 -0.07 -18.14 6.15
CA THR A 149 -1.11 -18.10 5.13
C THR A 149 -1.33 -19.48 4.52
N ARG A 150 -2.47 -19.70 3.87
CA ARG A 150 -2.75 -20.94 3.14
C ARG A 150 -1.70 -21.27 2.06
N ALA A 151 -1.04 -20.25 1.52
CA ALA A 151 0.10 -20.43 0.60
C ALA A 151 1.38 -20.83 1.33
N GLY A 152 1.65 -20.23 2.51
CA GLY A 152 2.83 -20.56 3.32
C GLY A 152 2.78 -21.95 3.98
N GLY A 153 1.63 -22.63 3.93
CA GLY A 153 1.49 -24.04 4.34
C GLY A 153 1.55 -25.04 3.18
N VAL A 154 1.86 -24.58 1.96
CA VAL A 154 2.10 -25.48 0.82
C VAL A 154 3.60 -25.74 0.74
N GLU A 155 4.00 -26.98 0.99
CA GLU A 155 5.34 -27.44 0.64
C GLU A 155 5.35 -27.72 -0.87
N VAL A 156 6.17 -26.98 -1.60
CA VAL A 156 6.44 -27.15 -3.02
C VAL A 156 7.94 -27.23 -3.20
N ASP A 157 8.38 -28.13 -4.06
CA ASP A 157 9.79 -28.28 -4.43
C ASP A 157 10.27 -27.07 -5.27
N GLU A 158 11.58 -26.93 -5.38
CA GLU A 158 12.20 -25.81 -6.09
C GLU A 158 11.87 -25.79 -7.59
N ASP A 159 11.66 -26.96 -8.22
CA ASP A 159 11.35 -27.03 -9.64
C ASP A 159 9.93 -26.52 -9.91
N THR A 160 8.98 -26.90 -9.05
CA THR A 160 7.62 -26.35 -9.07
C THR A 160 7.62 -24.84 -8.82
N ILE A 161 8.43 -24.33 -7.90
CA ILE A 161 8.54 -22.88 -7.66
C ILE A 161 9.02 -22.16 -8.93
N ARG A 162 10.09 -22.64 -9.56
CA ARG A 162 10.61 -22.04 -10.80
C ARG A 162 9.57 -22.05 -11.92
N HIS A 163 8.81 -23.13 -12.05
CA HIS A 163 7.75 -23.20 -13.05
C HIS A 163 6.62 -22.18 -12.77
N ILE A 164 6.24 -21.97 -11.50
CA ILE A 164 5.27 -20.92 -11.12
C ILE A 164 5.83 -19.53 -11.43
N GLU A 165 7.12 -19.29 -11.20
CA GLU A 165 7.79 -18.03 -11.55
C GLU A 165 7.74 -17.78 -13.06
N GLU A 166 8.00 -18.80 -13.89
CA GLU A 166 7.90 -18.72 -15.36
C GLU A 166 6.46 -18.39 -15.82
N LEU A 167 5.45 -19.07 -15.28
CA LEU A 167 4.03 -18.78 -15.56
C LEU A 167 3.60 -17.37 -15.14
N ASN A 168 4.35 -16.75 -14.22
CA ASN A 168 4.07 -15.44 -13.66
C ASN A 168 5.22 -14.44 -13.89
N ASP A 169 6.02 -14.62 -14.95
CA ASP A 169 7.22 -13.80 -15.20
C ASP A 169 6.93 -12.29 -15.21
N LEU A 170 5.82 -11.86 -15.82
CA LEU A 170 5.44 -10.43 -15.83
C LEU A 170 5.05 -9.95 -14.44
N ASP A 171 4.34 -10.78 -13.67
CA ASP A 171 4.01 -10.50 -12.28
C ASP A 171 5.28 -10.42 -11.41
N MET A 172 6.30 -11.26 -11.66
CA MET A 172 7.61 -11.20 -11.00
C MET A 172 8.28 -9.84 -11.25
N GLN A 173 8.39 -9.45 -12.51
CA GLN A 173 8.98 -8.16 -12.89
C GLN A 173 8.17 -6.96 -12.37
N LEU A 174 6.84 -7.04 -12.34
CA LEU A 174 5.99 -6.01 -11.77
C LEU A 174 6.17 -5.92 -10.25
N TYR A 175 6.22 -7.05 -9.56
CA TYR A 175 6.33 -7.09 -8.11
C TYR A 175 7.69 -6.57 -7.63
N ASP A 176 8.79 -6.90 -8.30
CA ASP A 176 10.11 -6.35 -7.99
C ASP A 176 10.13 -4.82 -8.13
N TYR A 177 9.59 -4.32 -9.24
CA TYR A 177 9.41 -2.89 -9.44
C TYR A 177 8.52 -2.25 -8.36
N ALA A 178 7.41 -2.88 -8.01
CA ALA A 178 6.49 -2.39 -7.00
C ALA A 178 7.14 -2.35 -5.61
N LYS A 179 7.95 -3.36 -5.28
CA LYS A 179 8.68 -3.49 -4.03
C LYS A 179 9.71 -2.39 -3.85
N ASP A 180 10.50 -2.11 -4.89
CA ASP A 180 11.45 -1.01 -4.89
C ASP A 180 10.73 0.35 -4.73
N LEU A 181 9.74 0.63 -5.59
CA LEU A 181 8.97 1.88 -5.52
C LEU A 181 8.29 2.08 -4.16
N PHE A 182 7.73 1.01 -3.58
CA PHE A 182 7.10 1.05 -2.27
C PHE A 182 8.11 1.40 -1.16
N GLN A 183 9.30 0.81 -1.20
CA GLN A 183 10.36 1.11 -0.24
C GLN A 183 10.84 2.56 -0.35
N GLN A 184 11.04 3.06 -1.58
CA GLN A 184 11.40 4.45 -1.83
C GLN A 184 10.32 5.41 -1.28
N ARG A 185 9.03 5.16 -1.57
CA ARG A 185 7.90 5.95 -1.04
C ARG A 185 7.89 5.96 0.49
N TYR A 186 8.10 4.80 1.11
CA TYR A 186 8.16 4.67 2.57
C TYR A 186 9.32 5.47 3.16
N GLN A 187 10.52 5.33 2.61
CA GLN A 187 11.71 6.05 3.07
C GLN A 187 11.56 7.56 2.92
N TYR A 188 11.08 8.03 1.76
CA TYR A 188 10.84 9.44 1.49
C TYR A 188 9.87 10.06 2.51
N LYS A 189 8.72 9.42 2.75
CA LYS A 189 7.74 9.90 3.75
C LYS A 189 8.32 9.92 5.17
N ARG A 190 9.13 8.92 5.55
CA ARG A 190 9.81 8.91 6.85
C ARG A 190 10.85 10.02 6.99
N GLN A 191 11.59 10.33 5.93
CA GLN A 191 12.56 11.43 5.93
C GLN A 191 11.87 12.79 6.06
N LEU A 192 10.76 13.01 5.35
CA LEU A 192 9.95 14.21 5.48
C LEU A 192 9.42 14.39 6.92
N GLU A 193 8.81 13.36 7.49
CA GLU A 193 8.28 13.38 8.86
C GLU A 193 9.37 13.70 9.89
N ARG A 194 10.57 13.13 9.73
CA ARG A 194 11.74 13.45 10.58
C ARG A 194 12.21 14.89 10.42
N ARG A 195 12.19 15.44 9.20
CA ARG A 195 12.57 16.83 8.93
C ARG A 195 11.58 17.80 9.56
N GLU A 196 10.28 17.56 9.39
CA GLU A 196 9.22 18.34 10.04
C GLU A 196 9.34 18.32 11.56
N GLN A 197 9.60 17.15 12.15
CA GLN A 197 9.78 17.06 13.60
C GLN A 197 11.00 17.86 14.08
N ARG A 198 12.11 17.84 13.34
CA ARG A 198 13.29 18.65 13.67
C ARG A 198 13.01 20.15 13.63
N LEU A 199 12.20 20.60 12.65
CA LEU A 199 11.80 21.99 12.54
C LEU A 199 10.90 22.39 13.72
N ARG A 200 9.88 21.59 14.03
CA ARG A 200 9.00 21.81 15.21
C ARG A 200 9.80 21.89 16.51
N ASN A 201 10.69 20.93 16.75
CA ASN A 201 11.54 20.92 17.95
C ASN A 201 12.46 22.16 18.02
N ARG A 202 12.91 22.70 16.87
CA ARG A 202 13.72 23.92 16.83
C ARG A 202 12.89 25.16 17.15
N GLU A 203 11.69 25.26 16.59
CA GLU A 203 10.74 26.34 16.88
C GLU A 203 10.34 26.35 18.35
N GLU A 204 10.02 25.20 18.93
CA GLU A 204 9.72 25.04 20.37
C GLU A 204 10.88 25.53 21.25
N ARG A 205 12.13 25.19 20.90
CA ARG A 205 13.32 25.67 21.62
C ARG A 205 13.50 27.18 21.52
N LEU A 206 13.24 27.77 20.35
CA LEU A 206 13.33 29.22 20.15
C LEU A 206 12.24 29.94 20.95
N LEU A 207 11.01 29.41 20.97
CA LEU A 207 9.91 29.93 21.78
C LEU A 207 10.22 29.85 23.28
N HIS A 208 10.79 28.73 23.75
CA HIS A 208 11.19 28.58 25.16
C HIS A 208 12.24 29.62 25.55
N ARG A 209 13.29 29.77 24.73
CA ARG A 209 14.35 30.76 24.97
C ARG A 209 13.81 32.20 24.91
N SER A 210 12.86 32.49 24.05
CA SER A 210 12.20 33.80 23.99
C SER A 210 11.34 34.08 25.22
N LYS A 211 10.70 33.05 25.80
CA LYS A 211 9.93 33.16 27.05
C LYS A 211 10.83 33.37 28.27
N GLU A 212 12.01 32.74 28.30
CA GLU A 212 13.01 32.94 29.35
C GLU A 212 13.70 34.31 29.26
N ALA A 213 13.75 34.92 28.07
CA ALA A 213 14.34 36.24 27.84
C ALA A 213 13.37 37.41 28.05
N LEU A 214 12.07 37.16 28.25
CA LEU A 214 11.10 38.18 28.68
C LEU A 214 11.39 38.52 30.15
N PRO A 215 11.51 39.81 30.53
CA PRO A 215 11.71 40.20 31.92
C PRO A 215 10.60 39.60 32.77
N ARG A 216 10.95 38.98 33.91
CA ARG A 216 9.96 38.75 34.97
C ARG A 216 9.49 40.14 35.37
N GLU A 217 8.22 40.46 35.13
CA GLU A 217 7.57 41.52 35.90
C GLU A 217 7.65 41.05 37.36
N ASP A 218 8.58 41.63 38.11
CA ASP A 218 8.59 41.49 39.56
C ASP A 218 7.22 41.96 40.04
N PRO A 219 6.46 41.13 40.79
CA PRO A 219 5.29 41.66 41.48
C PRO A 219 5.82 42.74 42.41
N GLU A 220 5.41 43.99 42.19
CA GLU A 220 5.69 45.11 43.09
C GLU A 220 5.52 44.62 44.53
N GLU A 221 6.61 44.65 45.30
CA GLU A 221 6.52 44.48 46.74
C GLU A 221 5.44 45.43 47.25
N PRO A 222 4.37 44.95 47.93
CA PRO A 222 3.50 45.85 48.63
C PRO A 222 4.37 46.53 49.69
N GLY A 223 4.60 47.83 49.50
CA GLY A 223 5.38 48.65 50.40
C GLY A 223 4.98 48.35 51.84
N ARG A 224 5.97 48.06 52.69
CA ARG A 224 5.78 48.00 54.14
C ARG A 224 5.16 49.32 54.57
N VAL A 225 3.86 49.30 54.86
CA VAL A 225 3.18 50.36 55.59
C VAL A 225 3.78 50.36 57.00
N PRO A 226 4.39 51.47 57.47
CA PRO A 226 4.84 51.56 58.85
C PRO A 226 3.61 51.50 59.77
N THR A 227 3.59 50.56 60.70
CA THR A 227 2.59 50.48 61.76
C THR A 227 2.63 51.72 62.64
N GLU A 228 1.46 52.23 63.01
CA GLU A 228 1.17 53.46 63.80
C GLU A 228 1.88 53.57 65.17
N ASP A 229 2.64 52.55 65.59
CA ASP A 229 3.32 52.50 66.90
C ASP A 229 4.68 53.22 66.95
N TYR A 230 5.18 53.76 65.83
CA TYR A 230 6.44 54.52 65.80
C TYR A 230 6.27 56.05 65.85
N MET A 231 5.03 56.56 65.86
CA MET A 231 4.74 57.99 65.91
C MET A 231 4.35 58.50 67.32
N SER A 232 4.24 57.61 68.31
CA SER A 232 3.95 57.96 69.71
C SER A 232 5.19 58.32 70.54
N HIS A 233 6.41 58.17 69.99
CA HIS A 233 7.66 58.44 70.70
C HIS A 233 8.43 59.71 70.27
N ILE A 234 7.84 60.56 69.42
CA ILE A 234 8.48 61.81 68.93
C ILE A 234 7.61 63.05 69.19
N ILE A 235 6.86 63.10 70.30
CA ILE A 235 6.18 64.34 70.78
C ILE A 235 6.47 64.63 72.28
N GLU A 236 7.45 63.97 72.89
CA GLU A 236 8.00 64.40 74.20
C GLU A 236 9.51 64.66 74.10
N LYS A 237 9.86 65.70 73.36
CA LYS A 237 10.99 66.61 73.64
C LYS A 237 10.99 67.70 72.56
N TRP A 238 11.01 68.94 73.04
CA TRP A 238 10.96 70.24 72.36
C TRP A 238 9.57 70.84 72.21
#